data_AF-I1I0V0-F1
#
_entry.id   AF-I1I0V0-F1
#
_cell.length_a   1.000
_cell.length_b   1.000
_cell.length_c   1.000
_cell.angle_alpha   90.00
_cell.angle_beta   90.00
_cell.angle_gamma   90.00
#
_symmetry.space_group_name_H-M   'P 1'
#
loop_
_entity.id
_entity.type
_entity.pdbx_description
1 polymer ?
#
loop_
_entity_poly.entity_id
_entity_poly.type
_entity_poly.pdbx_seq_one_letter_code
_entity_poly.pdbx_strand_id
1 'polypeptide(L)' 'MPVLPNVKPGYLQDQLSASPPTYSAPFDVTMKEIRNSVVPGMTHWQSPNFFALSNGGSMSFARDTHRLYRIDKINKN' A
#
# COMPACT_ATOMS: atom_id res chain seq x y z
N MET A 1 0.23 10.47 -6.79
CA MET A 1 0.42 9.23 -7.59
C MET A 1 -0.92 8.81 -8.16
N PRO A 2 -0.98 8.33 -9.41
CA PRO A 2 -2.22 7.85 -10.01
C PRO A 2 -2.77 6.64 -9.24
N VAL A 3 -4.08 6.41 -9.27
CA VAL A 3 -4.72 5.31 -8.53
C VAL A 3 -4.37 3.95 -9.16
N LEU A 4 -4.41 3.91 -10.49
CA LEU A 4 -4.01 2.77 -11.30
C LEU A 4 -2.62 3.03 -11.88
N PRO A 5 -1.76 2.00 -11.92
CA PRO A 5 -0.45 2.11 -12.55
C PRO A 5 -0.56 2.12 -14.09
N ASN A 6 0.35 2.83 -14.76
CA ASN A 6 0.46 2.85 -16.22
C ASN A 6 1.57 1.89 -16.70
N VAL A 7 1.40 0.60 -16.40
CA VAL A 7 2.38 -0.46 -16.71
C VAL A 7 1.74 -1.59 -17.49
N LYS A 8 2.54 -2.31 -18.28
CA LYS A 8 2.09 -3.50 -19.01
C LYS A 8 2.24 -4.76 -18.14
N PRO A 9 1.41 -5.81 -18.36
CA PRO A 9 1.67 -7.11 -17.78
C PRO A 9 3.10 -7.58 -18.12
N GLY A 10 3.81 -8.12 -17.14
CA GLY A 10 5.20 -8.58 -17.29
C GLY A 10 6.29 -7.54 -17.01
N TYR A 11 5.95 -6.24 -16.87
CA TYR A 11 6.98 -5.19 -16.74
C TYR A 11 7.98 -5.40 -15.59
N LEU A 12 7.57 -6.02 -14.49
CA LEU A 12 8.46 -6.32 -13.36
C LEU A 12 9.53 -7.34 -13.71
N GLN A 13 9.21 -8.33 -14.55
CA GLN A 13 10.16 -9.35 -14.97
C GLN A 13 11.27 -8.75 -15.84
N ASP A 14 10.96 -7.71 -16.62
CA ASP A 14 11.95 -6.99 -17.42
C ASP A 14 12.87 -6.11 -16.57
N GLN A 15 12.42 -5.70 -15.37
CA GLN A 15 13.18 -4.81 -14.48
C GLN A 15 13.95 -5.54 -13.37
N LEU A 16 13.58 -6.77 -13.06
CA LEU A 16 14.23 -7.59 -12.04
C LEU A 16 15.13 -8.64 -12.70
N SER A 17 16.21 -9.01 -12.01
CA SER A 17 17.05 -10.13 -12.44
C SER A 17 16.23 -11.43 -12.48
N ALA A 18 16.40 -12.21 -13.55
CA ALA A 18 15.69 -13.49 -13.74
C ALA A 18 16.03 -14.55 -12.67
N SER A 19 17.18 -14.41 -12.01
CA SER A 19 17.63 -15.29 -10.94
C SER A 19 17.85 -14.50 -9.65
N PRO A 20 17.60 -15.13 -8.48
CA PRO A 20 17.93 -14.52 -7.20
C PRO A 20 19.45 -14.27 -7.09
N PRO A 21 19.87 -13.20 -6.39
CA PRO A 21 21.27 -12.92 -6.19
C PRO A 21 21.94 -13.99 -5.32
N THR A 22 23.15 -14.41 -5.69
CA THR A 22 23.94 -15.40 -4.92
C THR A 22 24.50 -14.81 -3.63
N TYR A 23 24.69 -13.49 -3.58
CA TYR A 23 25.26 -12.77 -2.45
C TYR A 23 24.24 -11.82 -1.83
N SER A 24 24.43 -11.51 -0.56
CA SER A 24 23.61 -10.50 0.12
C SER A 24 23.88 -9.11 -0.45
N ALA A 25 22.82 -8.31 -0.49
CA ALA A 25 22.90 -6.89 -0.82
C ALA A 25 22.54 -6.06 0.41
N PRO A 26 23.09 -4.83 0.55
CA PRO A 26 22.64 -3.89 1.56
C PRO A 26 21.14 -3.58 1.42
N PHE A 27 20.46 -3.36 2.55
CA PHE A 27 19.02 -3.08 2.57
C PHE A 27 18.65 -1.86 1.71
N ASP A 28 19.53 -0.86 1.61
CA ASP A 28 19.31 0.32 0.78
C ASP A 28 19.16 -0.01 -0.72
N VAL A 29 19.83 -1.08 -1.18
CA VAL A 29 19.70 -1.56 -2.56
C VAL A 29 18.30 -2.13 -2.76
N THR A 30 17.82 -2.99 -1.85
CA THR A 30 16.45 -3.51 -1.89
C THR A 30 15.41 -2.39 -1.84
N MET A 31 15.59 -1.41 -0.96
CA MET A 31 14.68 -0.27 -0.85
C MET A 31 14.69 0.63 -2.09
N LYS A 32 15.81 0.71 -2.81
CA LYS A 32 15.90 1.43 -4.08
C LYS A 32 15.15 0.67 -5.18
N GLU A 33 15.31 -0.64 -5.27
CA GLU A 33 14.57 -1.49 -6.21
C GLU A 33 13.06 -1.46 -5.97
N ILE A 34 12.62 -1.52 -4.71
CA ILE A 34 11.20 -1.39 -4.37
C ILE A 34 10.64 -0.05 -4.86
N ARG A 35 11.35 1.05 -4.59
CA ARG A 35 10.90 2.40 -5.01
C ARG A 35 10.88 2.58 -6.52
N ASN A 36 11.82 1.97 -7.24
CA ASN A 36 11.98 2.20 -8.68
C ASN A 36 11.16 1.23 -9.52
N SER A 37 11.04 -0.03 -9.10
CA SER A 37 10.44 -1.09 -9.90
C SER A 37 9.05 -1.46 -9.40
N VAL A 38 8.84 -1.57 -8.08
CA VAL A 38 7.55 -2.03 -7.52
C VAL A 38 6.53 -0.90 -7.44
N VAL A 39 6.90 0.25 -6.86
CA VAL A 39 6.00 1.38 -6.62
C VAL A 39 5.28 1.88 -7.89
N PRO A 40 5.91 1.98 -9.07
CA PRO A 40 5.21 2.43 -10.30
C PRO A 40 4.10 1.50 -10.80
N GLY A 41 4.14 0.21 -10.45
CA GLY A 41 3.10 -0.76 -10.83
C GLY A 41 2.14 -1.13 -9.71
N MET A 42 2.21 -0.46 -8.56
CA MET A 42 1.24 -0.67 -7.49
C MET A 42 -0.07 0.06 -7.79
N THR A 43 -1.19 -0.62 -7.55
CA THR A 43 -2.47 0.06 -7.38
C THR A 43 -2.48 0.74 -6.01
N HIS A 44 -2.73 2.04 -5.98
CA HIS A 44 -2.72 2.82 -4.75
C HIS A 44 -4.06 2.71 -4.02
N TRP A 45 -4.28 1.56 -3.37
CA TRP A 45 -5.50 1.28 -2.60
C TRP A 45 -5.76 2.27 -1.45
N GLN A 46 -4.70 2.89 -0.92
CA GLN A 46 -4.78 3.91 0.14
C GLN A 46 -5.08 5.32 -0.41
N SER A 47 -5.19 5.48 -1.73
CA SER A 47 -5.54 6.77 -2.32
C SER A 47 -7.00 7.12 -1.96
N PRO A 48 -7.28 8.36 -1.55
CA PRO A 48 -8.66 8.82 -1.34
C PRO A 48 -9.49 8.79 -2.64
N ASN A 49 -8.85 8.59 -3.79
CA ASN A 49 -9.46 8.53 -5.11
C ASN A 49 -9.68 7.07 -5.59
N PHE A 50 -9.51 6.05 -4.73
CA PHE A 50 -9.76 4.64 -5.06
C PHE A 50 -11.18 4.21 -4.66
N PHE A 51 -12.01 3.76 -5.62
CA PHE A 51 -13.43 3.41 -5.38
C PHE A 51 -13.87 2.03 -5.91
N ALA A 52 -12.96 1.18 -6.41
CA ALA A 52 -13.36 0.02 -7.22
C ALA A 52 -13.83 -1.23 -6.45
N LEU A 53 -13.43 -1.44 -5.19
CA LEU A 53 -13.76 -2.64 -4.41
C LEU A 53 -14.55 -2.37 -3.11
N SER A 54 -14.94 -1.12 -2.83
CA SER A 54 -15.73 -0.82 -1.63
C SER A 54 -17.21 -1.14 -1.85
N ASN A 55 -17.58 -2.41 -1.78
CA ASN A 55 -18.96 -2.81 -1.51
C ASN A 55 -19.18 -2.88 0.01
N GLY A 56 -19.90 -1.91 0.57
CA GLY A 56 -20.72 -2.11 1.78
C GLY A 56 -20.06 -2.57 3.09
N GLY A 57 -18.75 -2.40 3.30
CA GLY A 57 -18.10 -2.80 4.56
C GLY A 57 -16.72 -2.17 4.73
N SER A 58 -16.71 -0.94 5.23
CA SER A 58 -15.60 -0.22 5.90
C SER A 58 -14.19 -0.86 5.89
N MET A 59 -13.29 -0.37 5.04
CA MET A 59 -11.87 -0.22 5.42
C MET A 59 -11.71 1.14 6.11
N SER A 60 -12.18 1.24 7.36
CA SER A 60 -11.88 2.38 8.23
C SER A 60 -10.57 2.10 8.95
N PHE A 61 -9.45 2.46 8.33
CA PHE A 61 -8.18 2.54 9.05
C PHE A 61 -8.02 3.96 9.59
N ALA A 62 -8.03 4.04 10.93
CA ALA A 62 -7.65 5.21 11.72
C ALA A 62 -8.54 6.46 11.62
N ARG A 63 -9.75 6.40 12.19
CA ARG A 63 -10.41 7.61 12.73
C ARG A 63 -11.40 7.31 13.86
N ASP A 64 -11.03 6.49 14.85
CA ASP A 64 -11.96 6.21 15.97
C ASP A 64 -11.34 6.08 17.38
N THR A 65 -10.09 6.48 17.59
CA THR A 65 -9.54 6.51 18.97
C THR A 65 -10.10 7.67 19.82
N HIS A 66 -10.54 8.76 19.20
CA HIS A 66 -11.10 9.92 19.92
C HIS A 66 -12.62 9.82 20.17
N ARG A 67 -13.36 9.00 19.42
CA ARG A 67 -14.82 8.87 19.58
C ARG A 67 -15.18 7.88 20.69
N LEU A 68 -14.41 6.80 20.82
CA LEU A 68 -14.61 5.77 21.85
C LEU A 68 -14.41 6.34 23.27
N TYR A 69 -13.45 7.25 23.47
CA TYR A 69 -13.24 7.93 24.75
C TYR A 69 -14.46 8.77 25.22
N ARG A 70 -15.27 9.28 24.29
CA ARG A 70 -16.46 10.07 24.61
C ARG A 70 -17.65 9.20 25.01
N ILE A 71 -17.76 8.00 24.43
CA ILE A 71 -18.88 7.08 24.70
C ILE A 71 -18.69 6.41 26.08
N ASP A 72 -17.47 6.05 26.45
CA ASP A 72 -17.16 5.48 27.77
C ASP A 72 -17.40 6.45 28.93
N LYS A 73 -17.29 7.77 28.68
CA LYS A 73 -17.62 8.80 29.69
C LYS A 73 -19.12 9.02 29.87
N ILE A 74 -19.93 8.73 28.84
CA ILE A 74 -21.39 8.89 28.88
C ILE A 74 -22.05 7.70 29.59
N ASN A 75 -21.52 6.49 29.45
CA ASN A 75 -22.08 5.28 30.07
C ASN A 75 -21.62 5.02 31.52
N LYS A 76 -20.85 5.93 32.13
CA LYS A 76 -20.41 5.86 33.53
C LYS A 76 -21.12 6.85 34.47
N ASN A 77 -22.26 7.39 34.05
CA ASN A 77 -23.13 8.25 34.87
C ASN A 77 -24.57 7.74 34.86
#